data_AF-A0A0T6A2Y1-F1
#
_entry.id   AF-A0A0T6A2Y1-F1
#
_cell.length_a   1.000
_cell.length_b   1.000
_cell.length_c   1.000
_cell.angle_alpha   90.00
_cell.angle_beta   90.00
_cell.angle_gamma   90.00
#
_symmetry.space_group_name_H-M   'P 1'
#
loop_
_entity.id
_entity.type
_entity.pdbx_description
1 polymer ?
#
loop_
_entity_poly.entity_id
_entity_poly.type
_entity_poly.pdbx_seq_one_letter_code
_entity_poly.pdbx_strand_id
1 'polypeptide(L)'
;MGFSLLPGYSQGVDQDTAENRELVALTFRSVDAAFAKGDEAEAVSAILEAFARRIRPCLSDLPSAEEMKELPKELQQAIRERQRKAALLRQKRETALQVIPAYSQLLQAYRSYDAEMGSPRRLAQTLKISATTVLVGATLGYLVERGIGLPYATVGGIGLGLIAFFIMMLRTLSTTRQMTQVESAHTAAVERLKEELTAAFEAVDRQGAREGARDLGS
;
A
#
# COMPACT_ATOMS: atom_id res chain seq x y z
N MET A 1 35.49 22.83 -30.38
CA MET A 1 34.12 23.00 -30.91
C MET A 1 33.40 21.67 -30.70
N GLY A 2 32.35 21.51 -29.89
CA GLY A 2 31.66 22.41 -28.99
C GLY A 2 31.31 21.69 -27.69
N PHE A 3 31.38 22.41 -26.57
CA PHE A 3 30.79 21.97 -25.32
C PHE A 3 29.28 22.09 -25.46
N SER A 4 28.58 20.96 -25.41
CA SER A 4 27.12 20.98 -25.27
C SER A 4 26.78 21.61 -23.94
N LEU A 5 26.17 22.79 -24.05
CA LEU A 5 25.47 23.52 -22.99
C LEU A 5 24.62 22.54 -22.20
N LEU A 6 24.87 22.48 -20.89
CA LEU A 6 24.00 21.88 -19.90
C LEU A 6 22.55 22.29 -20.20
N PRO A 7 21.63 21.34 -20.49
CA PRO A 7 20.26 21.69 -20.78
C PRO A 7 19.62 22.31 -19.53
N GLY A 8 18.90 23.40 -19.77
CA GLY A 8 18.48 24.37 -18.78
C GLY A 8 17.59 23.83 -17.67
N TYR A 9 17.89 24.30 -16.47
CA TYR A 9 17.19 24.10 -15.20
C TYR A 9 15.76 24.69 -15.14
N SER A 10 15.20 25.18 -16.25
CA SER A 10 13.79 25.57 -16.34
C SER A 10 12.84 24.37 -16.50
N GLN A 11 13.36 23.15 -16.64
CA GLN A 11 12.61 21.88 -16.59
C GLN A 11 12.54 21.26 -15.18
N GLY A 12 13.10 21.91 -14.15
CA GLY A 12 13.30 21.33 -12.82
C GLY A 12 12.01 20.86 -12.12
N VAL A 13 10.89 21.56 -12.28
CA VAL A 13 9.63 21.21 -11.59
C VAL A 13 9.03 19.90 -12.11
N ASP A 14 9.11 19.65 -13.43
CA ASP A 14 8.58 18.42 -14.05
C ASP A 14 9.54 17.22 -13.86
N GLN A 15 10.84 17.47 -13.75
CA GLN A 15 11.83 16.43 -13.44
C GLN A 15 11.79 16.02 -11.96
N ASP A 16 11.62 16.98 -11.04
CA ASP A 16 11.55 16.72 -9.60
C ASP A 16 10.27 15.95 -9.25
N THR A 17 9.15 16.27 -9.91
CA THR A 17 7.88 15.53 -9.76
C THR A 17 7.98 14.10 -10.31
N ALA A 18 8.71 13.88 -11.42
CA ALA A 18 8.98 12.53 -11.93
C ALA A 18 9.89 11.73 -10.98
N GLU A 19 10.98 12.33 -10.47
CA GLU A 19 11.89 11.70 -9.52
C GLU A 19 11.18 11.34 -8.20
N ASN A 20 10.26 12.19 -7.74
CA ASN A 20 9.42 11.91 -6.56
C ASN A 20 8.50 10.72 -6.76
N ARG A 21 7.81 10.63 -7.89
CA ARG A 21 6.96 9.48 -8.22
C ARG A 21 7.74 8.18 -8.26
N GLU A 22 8.96 8.21 -8.79
CA GLU A 22 9.84 7.04 -8.77
C GLU A 22 10.26 6.63 -7.35
N LEU A 23 10.62 7.60 -6.50
CA LEU A 23 11.00 7.34 -5.11
C LEU A 23 9.82 6.77 -4.31
N VAL A 24 8.60 7.27 -4.54
CA VAL A 24 7.37 6.74 -3.96
C VAL A 24 7.14 5.30 -4.44
N ALA A 25 7.18 5.05 -5.74
CA ALA A 25 7.00 3.71 -6.30
C ALA A 25 8.06 2.72 -5.81
N LEU A 26 9.29 3.17 -5.60
CA LEU A 26 10.38 2.37 -5.04
C LEU A 26 10.15 2.09 -3.54
N THR A 27 9.68 3.07 -2.78
CA THR A 27 9.33 2.90 -1.36
C THR A 27 8.24 1.84 -1.19
N PHE A 28 7.13 1.95 -1.92
CA PHE A 28 6.04 0.98 -1.82
C PHE A 28 6.43 -0.41 -2.31
N ARG A 29 7.24 -0.53 -3.38
CA ARG A 29 7.79 -1.84 -3.80
C ARG A 29 8.64 -2.50 -2.73
N SER A 30 9.47 -1.73 -2.03
CA SER A 30 10.30 -2.25 -0.92
C SER A 30 9.43 -2.72 0.26
N VAL A 31 8.41 -1.92 0.59
CA VAL A 31 7.45 -2.24 1.65
C VAL A 31 6.64 -3.49 1.31
N ASP A 32 6.08 -3.58 0.10
CA ASP A 32 5.31 -4.74 -0.36
C ASP A 32 6.14 -6.04 -0.29
N ALA A 33 7.38 -5.99 -0.78
CA ALA A 33 8.28 -7.15 -0.79
C ALA A 33 8.65 -7.62 0.62
N ALA A 34 8.86 -6.69 1.56
CA ALA A 34 9.18 -7.01 2.94
C ALA A 34 7.97 -7.55 3.71
N PHE A 35 6.80 -6.93 3.57
CA PHE A 35 5.59 -7.39 4.25
C PHE A 35 5.03 -8.70 3.70
N ALA A 36 5.38 -9.09 2.47
CA ALA A 36 5.16 -10.45 1.97
C ALA A 36 5.87 -11.53 2.82
N LYS A 37 6.99 -11.19 3.46
CA LYS A 37 7.73 -12.06 4.38
C LYS A 37 7.33 -11.88 5.85
N GLY A 38 6.53 -10.85 6.14
CA GLY A 38 5.95 -10.61 7.47
C GLY A 38 6.84 -9.85 8.44
N ASP A 39 7.91 -9.19 7.96
CA ASP A 39 8.86 -8.47 8.82
C ASP A 39 8.90 -6.96 8.49
N GLU A 40 8.59 -6.15 9.50
CA GLU A 40 8.67 -4.68 9.42
C GLU A 40 10.13 -4.19 9.40
N ALA A 41 11.04 -4.88 10.10
CA ALA A 41 12.46 -4.53 10.10
C ALA A 41 13.09 -4.72 8.71
N GLU A 42 12.59 -5.70 7.94
CA GLU A 42 12.98 -5.89 6.56
C GLU A 42 12.50 -4.73 5.66
N ALA A 43 11.31 -4.17 5.93
CA ALA A 43 10.80 -3.00 5.20
C ALA A 43 11.66 -1.76 5.44
N VAL A 44 12.05 -1.54 6.70
CA VAL A 44 13.00 -0.47 7.08
C VAL A 44 14.32 -0.66 6.36
N SER A 45 14.91 -1.85 6.43
CA SER A 45 16.20 -2.17 5.78
C SER A 45 16.13 -1.96 4.26
N ALA A 46 15.07 -2.42 3.61
CA ALA A 46 14.87 -2.29 2.18
C ALA A 46 14.74 -0.83 1.72
N ILE A 47 14.03 0.01 2.48
CA ILE A 47 13.96 1.46 2.20
C ILE A 47 15.33 2.11 2.40
N LEU A 48 16.02 1.81 3.50
CA LEU A 48 17.35 2.35 3.78
C LEU A 48 18.34 2.00 2.67
N GLU A 49 18.35 0.75 2.22
CA GLU A 49 19.24 0.28 1.15
C GLU A 49 18.90 0.94 -0.19
N ALA A 50 17.62 1.01 -0.55
CA ALA A 50 17.20 1.57 -1.83
C ALA A 50 17.53 3.06 -1.94
N PHE A 51 17.36 3.83 -0.87
CA PHE A 51 17.81 5.23 -0.80
C PHE A 51 19.35 5.34 -0.75
N ALA A 52 20.05 4.46 -0.04
CA ALA A 52 21.51 4.47 0.01
C ALA A 52 22.13 4.26 -1.38
N ARG A 53 21.54 3.40 -2.22
CA ARG A 53 21.97 3.19 -3.62
C ARG A 53 21.83 4.46 -4.48
N ARG A 54 20.84 5.32 -4.19
CA ARG A 54 20.66 6.62 -4.88
C ARG A 54 21.53 7.74 -4.31
N ILE A 55 21.79 7.71 -3.00
CA ILE A 55 22.64 8.71 -2.32
C ILE A 55 24.13 8.49 -2.64
N ARG A 56 24.59 7.24 -2.72
CA ARG A 56 26.01 6.91 -2.89
C ARG A 56 26.67 7.60 -4.11
N PRO A 57 26.09 7.59 -5.32
CA PRO A 57 26.67 8.28 -6.48
C PRO A 57 26.75 9.80 -6.32
N CYS A 58 25.91 10.40 -5.48
CA CYS A 58 25.99 11.84 -5.20
C CYS A 58 27.21 12.19 -4.33
N LEU A 59 27.78 11.20 -3.63
CA LEU A 59 28.82 11.39 -2.63
C LEU A 59 30.14 10.67 -2.94
N SER A 60 30.17 9.73 -3.90
CA SER A 60 31.27 8.76 -4.08
C SER A 60 32.60 9.38 -4.50
N ASP A 61 32.60 10.61 -5.02
CA ASP A 61 33.78 11.25 -5.61
C ASP A 61 33.88 12.73 -5.20
N LEU A 62 33.41 13.04 -3.98
CA LEU A 62 33.50 14.41 -3.48
C LEU A 62 34.90 14.67 -2.92
N PRO A 63 35.59 15.73 -3.39
CA PRO A 63 36.89 16.12 -2.86
C PRO A 63 36.75 16.60 -1.41
N SER A 64 37.87 16.57 -0.68
CA SER A 64 37.90 17.04 0.71
C SER A 64 37.57 18.54 0.79
N ALA A 65 37.19 19.01 1.98
CA ALA A 65 36.84 20.43 2.19
C ALA A 65 38.02 21.39 1.89
N GLU A 66 39.25 20.89 1.97
CA GLU A 66 40.46 21.64 1.66
C GLU A 66 40.70 21.69 0.14
N GLU A 67 40.62 20.54 -0.54
CA GLU A 67 40.68 20.44 -2.01
C GLU A 67 39.57 21.25 -2.70
N MET A 68 38.39 21.34 -2.08
CA MET A 68 37.29 22.17 -2.58
C MET A 68 37.67 23.65 -2.73
N LYS A 69 38.56 24.20 -1.90
CA LYS A 69 38.93 25.62 -1.95
C LYS A 69 39.81 25.96 -3.16
N GLU A 70 40.52 24.97 -3.67
CA GLU A 70 41.45 25.11 -4.80
C GLU A 70 40.76 24.91 -6.16
N LEU A 71 39.54 24.36 -6.16
CA LEU A 71 38.78 24.10 -7.38
C LEU A 71 38.19 25.38 -8.00
N PRO A 72 38.01 25.42 -9.33
CA PRO A 72 37.20 26.43 -10.02
C PRO A 72 35.79 26.57 -9.42
N LYS A 73 35.28 27.81 -9.35
CA LYS A 73 33.96 28.12 -8.76
C LYS A 73 32.81 27.29 -9.35
N GLU A 74 32.88 26.98 -10.64
CA GLU A 74 31.88 26.15 -11.34
C GLU A 74 31.86 24.70 -10.81
N LEU A 75 33.04 24.11 -10.57
CA LEU A 75 33.15 22.77 -10.00
C LEU A 75 32.74 22.77 -8.52
N GLN A 76 33.07 23.82 -7.77
CA GLN A 76 32.61 23.98 -6.39
C GLN A 76 31.07 24.05 -6.32
N GLN A 77 30.43 24.76 -7.25
CA GLN A 77 28.97 24.83 -7.33
C GLN A 77 28.36 23.46 -7.64
N ALA A 78 28.88 22.73 -8.64
CA ALA A 78 28.40 21.39 -8.97
C ALA A 78 28.53 20.39 -7.80
N ILE A 79 29.62 20.49 -7.03
CA ILE A 79 29.83 19.68 -5.81
C ILE A 79 28.81 20.03 -4.73
N ARG A 80 28.57 21.33 -4.47
CA ARG A 80 27.55 21.79 -3.51
C ARG A 80 26.15 21.35 -3.92
N GLU A 81 25.84 21.35 -5.21
CA GLU A 81 24.57 20.86 -5.75
C GLU A 81 24.40 19.35 -5.51
N ARG A 82 25.44 18.53 -5.74
CA ARG A 82 25.40 17.10 -5.41
C ARG A 82 25.22 16.84 -3.92
N GLN A 83 25.89 17.61 -3.07
CA GLN A 83 25.72 17.55 -1.61
C GLN A 83 24.30 17.93 -1.19
N ARG A 84 23.73 18.99 -1.79
CA ARG A 84 22.33 19.39 -1.56
C ARG A 84 21.35 18.30 -2.00
N LYS A 85 21.53 17.71 -3.18
CA LYS A 85 20.70 16.58 -3.65
C LYS A 85 20.78 15.40 -2.69
N ALA A 86 21.97 15.04 -2.22
CA ALA A 86 22.14 13.98 -1.23
C ALA A 86 21.43 14.28 0.10
N ALA A 87 21.45 15.54 0.56
CA ALA A 87 20.72 15.97 1.76
C ALA A 87 19.20 15.84 1.60
N LEU A 88 18.65 16.27 0.46
CA LEU A 88 17.22 16.11 0.15
C LEU A 88 16.81 14.63 0.09
N LEU A 89 17.62 13.78 -0.55
CA LEU A 89 17.37 12.34 -0.59
C LEU A 89 17.39 11.70 0.81
N ARG A 90 18.25 12.18 1.72
CA ARG A 90 18.24 11.73 3.13
C ARG A 90 16.97 12.18 3.84
N GLN A 91 16.50 13.40 3.62
CA GLN A 91 15.25 13.87 4.23
C GLN A 91 14.04 13.09 3.70
N LYS A 92 13.97 12.87 2.37
CA LYS A 92 12.93 12.02 1.75
C LYS A 92 12.97 10.58 2.26
N ARG A 93 14.16 10.02 2.55
CA ARG A 93 14.31 8.72 3.19
C ARG A 93 13.64 8.69 4.57
N GLU A 94 13.90 9.68 5.42
CA GLU A 94 13.25 9.76 6.74
C GLU A 94 11.73 9.84 6.62
N THR A 95 11.22 10.64 5.68
CA THR A 95 9.79 10.72 5.38
C THR A 95 9.23 9.39 4.87
N ALA A 96 9.96 8.67 4.02
CA ALA A 96 9.56 7.36 3.51
C ALA A 96 9.41 6.31 4.63
N LEU A 97 10.30 6.35 5.64
CA LEU A 97 10.22 5.44 6.79
C LEU A 97 8.96 5.66 7.63
N GLN A 98 8.41 6.87 7.66
CA GLN A 98 7.17 7.18 8.40
C GLN A 98 5.93 6.50 7.81
N VAL A 99 5.99 6.01 6.57
CA VAL A 99 4.88 5.28 5.93
C VAL A 99 4.75 3.85 6.44
N ILE A 100 5.83 3.25 6.93
CA ILE A 100 5.88 1.84 7.32
C ILE A 100 4.82 1.48 8.38
N PRO A 101 4.65 2.24 9.49
CA PRO A 101 3.65 1.91 10.50
C PRO A 101 2.22 2.03 9.97
N ALA A 102 1.92 3.06 9.16
CA ALA A 102 0.60 3.26 8.58
C ALA A 102 0.24 2.11 7.61
N TYR A 103 1.21 1.68 6.79
CA TYR A 103 1.04 0.56 5.88
C TYR A 103 0.86 -0.78 6.63
N SER A 104 1.64 -0.99 7.69
CA SER A 104 1.53 -2.16 8.58
C SER A 104 0.13 -2.29 9.19
N GLN A 105 -0.44 -1.17 9.67
CA GLN A 105 -1.81 -1.14 10.21
C GLN A 105 -2.87 -1.49 9.17
N LEU A 106 -2.74 -0.97 7.93
CA LEU A 106 -3.66 -1.32 6.84
C LEU A 106 -3.60 -2.80 6.47
N LEU A 107 -2.40 -3.38 6.44
CA LEU A 107 -2.21 -4.81 6.20
C LEU A 107 -2.76 -5.67 7.34
N GLN A 108 -2.56 -5.29 8.59
CA GLN A 108 -3.11 -6.00 9.74
C GLN A 108 -4.65 -5.99 9.73
N ALA A 109 -5.27 -4.85 9.39
CA ALA A 109 -6.72 -4.74 9.24
C ALA A 109 -7.26 -5.61 8.09
N TYR A 110 -6.54 -5.70 6.98
CA TYR A 110 -6.91 -6.59 5.87
C TYR A 110 -6.76 -8.07 6.25
N ARG A 111 -5.65 -8.45 6.88
CA ARG A 111 -5.38 -9.83 7.32
C ARG A 111 -6.35 -10.30 8.41
N SER A 112 -6.73 -9.44 9.35
CA SER A 112 -7.71 -9.79 10.38
C SER A 112 -9.09 -10.05 9.77
N TYR A 113 -9.49 -9.24 8.79
CA TYR A 113 -10.72 -9.45 8.03
C TYR A 113 -10.71 -10.77 7.24
N ASP A 114 -9.61 -11.07 6.56
CA ASP A 114 -9.44 -12.32 5.81
C ASP A 114 -9.45 -13.54 6.74
N ALA A 115 -8.78 -13.45 7.90
CA ALA A 115 -8.81 -14.47 8.93
C ALA A 115 -10.21 -14.68 9.54
N GLU A 116 -10.99 -13.61 9.74
CA GLU A 116 -12.39 -13.72 10.18
C GLU A 116 -13.26 -14.44 9.15
N MET A 117 -13.07 -14.13 7.86
CA MET A 117 -13.75 -14.79 6.75
C MET A 117 -13.38 -16.28 6.67
N GLY A 118 -12.11 -16.62 6.84
CA GLY A 118 -11.61 -18.01 6.88
C GLY A 118 -11.85 -18.75 8.19
N SER A 119 -12.40 -18.10 9.22
CA SER A 119 -12.42 -18.67 10.57
C SER A 119 -13.32 -19.91 10.70
N PRO A 120 -12.88 -20.95 11.44
CA PRO A 120 -13.69 -22.14 11.70
C PRO A 120 -14.95 -21.82 12.51
N ARG A 121 -15.00 -20.68 13.22
CA ARG A 121 -16.20 -20.21 13.92
C ARG A 121 -17.31 -19.77 12.97
N ARG A 122 -16.97 -19.08 11.88
CA ARG A 122 -17.93 -18.76 10.80
C ARG A 122 -18.35 -20.02 10.05
N LEU A 123 -17.40 -20.89 9.71
CA LEU A 123 -17.72 -22.19 9.10
C LEU A 123 -18.65 -23.02 10.01
N ALA A 124 -18.39 -23.07 11.32
CA ALA A 124 -19.24 -23.75 12.28
C ALA A 124 -20.62 -23.10 12.43
N GLN A 125 -20.75 -21.77 12.35
CA GLN A 125 -22.07 -21.11 12.32
C GLN A 125 -22.84 -21.45 11.03
N THR A 126 -22.18 -21.48 9.88
CA THR A 126 -22.78 -21.89 8.60
C THR A 126 -23.19 -23.37 8.64
N LEU A 127 -22.37 -24.23 9.23
CA LEU A 127 -22.69 -25.66 9.44
C LEU A 127 -23.83 -25.86 10.46
N LYS A 128 -23.86 -25.07 11.54
CA LYS A 128 -24.97 -25.13 12.51
C LYS A 128 -26.29 -24.70 11.89
N ILE A 129 -26.30 -23.63 11.10
CA ILE A 129 -27.50 -23.14 10.41
C ILE A 129 -27.99 -24.16 9.38
N SER A 130 -27.09 -24.79 8.63
CA SER A 130 -27.47 -25.86 7.70
C SER A 130 -27.98 -27.11 8.43
N ALA A 131 -27.37 -27.51 9.54
CA ALA A 131 -27.85 -28.63 10.36
C ALA A 131 -29.24 -28.37 10.97
N THR A 132 -29.51 -27.17 11.50
CA THR A 132 -30.86 -26.82 11.99
C THR A 132 -31.86 -26.69 10.84
N THR A 133 -31.47 -26.21 9.66
CA THR A 133 -32.36 -26.14 8.50
C THR A 133 -32.75 -27.53 8.01
N VAL A 134 -31.82 -28.49 8.01
CA VAL A 134 -32.10 -29.90 7.68
C VAL A 134 -33.03 -30.54 8.73
N LEU A 135 -32.81 -30.29 10.02
CA LEU A 135 -33.68 -30.78 11.10
C LEU A 135 -35.10 -30.20 11.04
N VAL A 136 -35.23 -28.91 10.75
CA VAL A 136 -36.53 -28.23 10.57
C VAL A 136 -37.23 -28.76 9.32
N GLY A 137 -36.49 -28.92 8.21
CA GLY A 137 -37.03 -29.52 6.98
C GLY A 137 -37.50 -30.96 7.16
N ALA A 138 -36.73 -31.78 7.89
CA ALA A 138 -37.07 -33.17 8.19
C ALA A 138 -38.29 -33.30 9.13
N THR A 139 -38.38 -32.44 10.15
CA THR A 139 -39.53 -32.44 11.09
C THR A 139 -40.81 -31.95 10.43
N LEU A 140 -40.75 -30.93 9.57
CA LEU A 140 -41.86 -30.50 8.73
C LEU A 140 -42.27 -31.57 7.71
N GLY A 141 -41.32 -32.22 7.05
CA GLY A 141 -41.59 -33.34 6.13
C GLY A 141 -42.32 -34.50 6.81
N TYR A 142 -41.88 -34.89 8.00
CA TYR A 142 -42.51 -35.93 8.81
C TYR A 142 -43.93 -35.58 9.27
N LEU A 143 -44.17 -34.32 9.66
CA LEU A 143 -45.49 -33.84 10.06
C LEU A 143 -46.47 -33.78 8.89
N VAL A 144 -46.01 -33.40 7.69
CA VAL A 144 -46.85 -33.32 6.48
C VAL A 144 -47.18 -34.71 5.93
N GLU A 145 -46.22 -35.65 5.98
CA GLU A 145 -46.45 -37.05 5.58
C GLU A 145 -47.55 -37.72 6.41
N ARG A 146 -47.61 -37.41 7.72
CA ARG A 146 -48.62 -37.95 8.64
C ARG A 146 -49.99 -37.28 8.57
N GLY A 147 -50.09 -36.06 8.03
CA GLY A 147 -51.31 -35.24 8.10
C GLY A 147 -52.05 -35.04 6.77
N ILE A 148 -51.35 -34.96 5.63
CA ILE A 148 -51.91 -34.46 4.36
C ILE A 148 -51.57 -35.37 3.16
N GLY A 149 -50.68 -36.35 3.35
CA GLY A 149 -50.28 -37.34 2.35
C GLY A 149 -49.02 -36.95 1.57
N LEU A 150 -48.33 -38.00 1.05
CA LEU A 150 -47.04 -37.94 0.36
C LEU A 150 -46.82 -36.77 -0.64
N PRO A 151 -47.77 -36.43 -1.53
CA PRO A 151 -47.51 -35.40 -2.56
C PRO A 151 -47.27 -34.00 -1.98
N TYR A 152 -47.90 -33.65 -0.85
CA TYR A 152 -47.70 -32.36 -0.20
C TYR A 152 -46.39 -32.30 0.59
N ALA A 153 -45.89 -33.43 1.10
CA ALA A 153 -44.59 -33.53 1.75
C ALA A 153 -43.44 -33.30 0.75
N THR A 154 -43.56 -33.85 -0.47
CA THR A 154 -42.60 -33.59 -1.56
C THR A 154 -42.59 -32.14 -2.03
N VAL A 155 -43.77 -31.50 -2.15
CA VAL A 155 -43.87 -30.08 -2.54
C VAL A 155 -43.31 -29.16 -1.43
N GLY A 156 -43.61 -29.47 -0.16
CA GLY A 156 -43.05 -28.75 0.99
C GLY A 156 -41.53 -28.88 1.10
N GLY A 157 -41.00 -30.09 0.86
CA GLY A 157 -39.55 -30.35 0.83
C GLY A 157 -38.83 -29.62 -0.30
N ILE A 158 -39.41 -29.57 -1.50
CA ILE A 158 -38.86 -28.79 -2.62
C ILE A 158 -38.89 -27.29 -2.30
N GLY A 159 -40.00 -26.78 -1.73
CA GLY A 159 -40.10 -25.38 -1.30
C GLY A 159 -39.07 -24.99 -0.24
N LEU A 160 -38.87 -25.84 0.78
CA LEU A 160 -37.83 -25.64 1.80
C LEU A 160 -36.41 -25.75 1.24
N GLY A 161 -36.16 -26.69 0.30
CA GLY A 161 -34.89 -26.81 -0.40
C GLY A 161 -34.57 -25.56 -1.23
N LEU A 162 -35.55 -25.00 -1.92
CA LEU A 162 -35.41 -23.72 -2.63
C LEU A 162 -35.14 -22.57 -1.68
N ILE A 163 -35.86 -22.46 -0.55
CA ILE A 163 -35.61 -21.41 0.45
C ILE A 163 -34.19 -21.53 1.03
N ALA A 164 -33.72 -22.73 1.36
CA ALA A 164 -32.36 -22.96 1.84
C ALA A 164 -31.31 -22.58 0.77
N PHE A 165 -31.55 -22.92 -0.49
CA PHE A 165 -30.72 -22.52 -1.62
C PHE A 165 -30.68 -21.00 -1.78
N PHE A 166 -31.83 -20.31 -1.71
CA PHE A 166 -31.91 -18.85 -1.78
C PHE A 166 -31.20 -18.17 -0.61
N ILE A 167 -31.34 -18.69 0.62
CA ILE A 167 -30.63 -18.17 1.80
C ILE A 167 -29.12 -18.34 1.63
N MET A 168 -28.66 -19.52 1.18
CA MET A 168 -27.25 -19.77 0.91
C MET A 168 -26.72 -18.83 -0.18
N MET A 169 -27.45 -18.70 -1.30
CA MET A 169 -27.08 -17.83 -2.42
C MET A 169 -27.02 -16.34 -2.01
N LEU A 170 -28.02 -15.85 -1.28
CA LEU A 170 -28.04 -14.47 -0.75
C LEU A 170 -26.86 -14.22 0.19
N ARG A 171 -26.50 -15.20 1.01
CA ARG A 171 -25.38 -15.09 1.93
C ARG A 171 -24.05 -15.07 1.18
N THR A 172 -23.85 -15.95 0.20
CA THR A 172 -22.66 -15.96 -0.65
C THR A 172 -22.48 -14.62 -1.38
N LEU A 173 -23.56 -14.11 -1.99
CA LEU A 173 -23.56 -12.79 -2.65
C LEU A 173 -23.19 -11.65 -1.68
N SER A 174 -23.67 -11.69 -0.44
CA SER A 174 -23.36 -10.68 0.57
C SER A 174 -21.89 -10.73 1.01
N THR A 175 -21.32 -11.92 1.19
CA THR A 175 -19.90 -12.09 1.53
C THR A 175 -18.98 -11.66 0.40
N THR A 176 -19.32 -11.99 -0.86
CA THR A 176 -18.54 -11.54 -2.02
C THR A 176 -18.58 -10.01 -2.15
N ARG A 177 -19.74 -9.38 -1.93
CA ARG A 177 -19.86 -7.92 -1.93
C ARG A 177 -19.04 -7.27 -0.82
N GLN A 178 -19.09 -7.81 0.40
CA GLN A 178 -18.29 -7.30 1.51
C GLN A 178 -16.78 -7.46 1.26
N MET A 179 -16.34 -8.58 0.69
CA MET A 179 -14.95 -8.81 0.32
C MET A 179 -14.46 -7.80 -0.72
N THR A 180 -15.23 -7.59 -1.80
CA THR A 180 -14.90 -6.56 -2.81
C THR A 180 -14.86 -5.15 -2.22
N GLN A 181 -15.70 -4.85 -1.22
CA GLN A 181 -15.66 -3.55 -0.54
C GLN A 181 -14.38 -3.39 0.27
N VAL A 182 -13.96 -4.40 1.03
CA VAL A 182 -12.72 -4.34 1.83
C VAL A 182 -11.48 -4.27 0.94
N GLU A 183 -11.42 -5.03 -0.15
CA GLU A 183 -10.33 -4.95 -1.14
C GLU A 183 -10.27 -3.56 -1.79
N SER A 184 -11.42 -3.00 -2.17
CA SER A 184 -11.49 -1.65 -2.73
C SER A 184 -11.07 -0.57 -1.72
N ALA A 185 -11.47 -0.72 -0.45
CA ALA A 185 -11.10 0.20 0.62
C ALA A 185 -9.62 0.12 0.96
N HIS A 186 -9.04 -1.08 0.97
CA HIS A 186 -7.60 -1.29 1.15
C HIS A 186 -6.82 -0.65 0.00
N THR A 187 -7.22 -0.91 -1.24
CA THR A 187 -6.58 -0.30 -2.43
C THR A 187 -6.65 1.23 -2.36
N ALA A 188 -7.82 1.79 -2.05
CA ALA A 188 -7.99 3.24 -1.92
C ALA A 188 -7.15 3.83 -0.77
N ALA A 189 -7.02 3.12 0.35
CA ALA A 189 -6.19 3.57 1.47
C ALA A 189 -4.69 3.56 1.13
N VAL A 190 -4.23 2.54 0.37
CA VAL A 190 -2.86 2.48 -0.13
C VAL A 190 -2.58 3.60 -1.13
N GLU A 191 -3.51 3.90 -2.05
CA GLU A 191 -3.36 5.03 -2.98
C GLU A 191 -3.29 6.37 -2.24
N ARG A 192 -4.12 6.57 -1.21
CA ARG A 192 -4.01 7.78 -0.37
C ARG A 192 -2.65 7.91 0.30
N LEU A 193 -2.08 6.82 0.82
CA LEU A 193 -0.73 6.87 1.40
C LEU A 193 0.34 7.22 0.35
N LYS A 194 0.18 6.76 -0.90
CA LYS A 194 1.07 7.15 -2.01
C LYS A 194 0.95 8.64 -2.32
N GLU A 195 -0.26 9.17 -2.36
CA GLU A 195 -0.53 10.59 -2.57
C GLU A 195 0.07 11.45 -1.44
N GLU A 196 -0.15 11.05 -0.19
CA GLU A 196 0.41 11.72 1.00
C GLU A 196 1.94 11.72 0.98
N LEU A 197 2.57 10.58 0.65
CA LEU A 197 4.03 10.50 0.53
C LEU A 197 4.56 11.38 -0.62
N THR A 198 3.85 11.42 -1.74
CA THR A 198 4.20 12.28 -2.88
C THR A 198 4.16 13.75 -2.45
N ALA A 199 3.09 14.18 -1.79
CA ALA A 199 2.95 15.54 -1.27
C ALA A 199 4.02 15.88 -0.22
N ALA A 200 4.41 14.90 0.61
CA ALA A 200 5.47 15.09 1.59
C ALA A 200 6.85 15.25 0.93
N PHE A 201 7.15 14.50 -0.14
CA PHE A 201 8.38 14.70 -0.92
C PHE A 201 8.42 16.06 -1.62
N GLU A 202 7.29 16.49 -2.19
CA GLU A 202 7.17 17.83 -2.78
C GLU A 202 7.31 18.95 -1.73
N ALA A 203 6.89 18.71 -0.49
CA ALA A 203 7.12 19.64 0.62
C ALA A 203 8.61 19.75 0.97
N VAL A 204 9.34 18.62 0.98
CA VAL A 204 10.80 18.59 1.18
C VAL A 204 11.52 19.38 0.09
N ASP A 205 11.13 19.21 -1.18
CA ASP A 205 11.75 19.94 -2.29
C ASP A 205 11.50 21.46 -2.19
N ARG A 206 10.28 21.86 -1.84
CA ARG A 206 9.96 23.28 -1.61
C ARG A 206 10.73 23.88 -0.45
N GLN A 207 10.98 23.12 0.62
CA GLN A 207 11.79 23.57 1.74
C GLN A 207 13.25 23.75 1.31
N GLY A 208 13.82 22.77 0.60
CA GLY A 208 15.17 22.84 0.06
C GLY A 208 15.39 24.01 -0.90
N ALA A 209 14.40 24.31 -1.75
CA ALA A 209 14.45 25.44 -2.66
C ALA A 209 14.48 26.79 -1.92
N ARG A 210 13.73 26.92 -0.82
CA ARG A 210 13.70 28.15 0.01
C ARG A 210 15.02 28.36 0.75
N GLU A 211 15.63 27.29 1.26
CA GLU A 211 16.93 27.34 1.93
C GLU A 211 18.04 27.67 0.93
N GLY A 212 18.02 27.05 -0.26
CA GLY A 212 18.97 27.36 -1.33
C GLY A 212 18.88 28.79 -1.88
N ALA A 213 17.68 29.38 -1.90
CA ALA A 213 17.48 30.78 -2.32
C ALA A 213 18.00 31.79 -1.27
N ARG A 214 17.95 31.45 0.02
CA ARG A 214 18.51 32.29 1.10
C ARG A 214 20.03 32.35 1.06
N ASP A 215 20.69 31.23 0.80
CA ASP A 215 22.16 31.13 0.69
C ASP A 215 22.75 31.91 -0.51
N LEU A 216 21.93 32.20 -1.53
CA LEU A 216 22.35 32.94 -2.72
C LEU A 216 22.06 34.45 -2.64
N GLY A 217 21.24 34.88 -1.67
CA GLY A 217 20.88 36.28 -1.43
C GLY A 217 21.70 36.98 -0.33
N SER A 218 22.63 36.26 0.30
CA SER A 218 23.60 36.75 1.30
C SER A 218 25.02 36.78 0.73
#